data_AF-A0A661HKE8-F1
#
_entry.id   AF-A0A661HKE8-F1
#
_cell.length_a   1.000
_cell.length_b   1.000
_cell.length_c   1.000
_cell.angle_alpha   90.00
_cell.angle_beta   90.00
_cell.angle_gamma   90.00
#
_symmetry.space_group_name_H-M   'P 1'
#
loop_
_entity.id
_entity.type
_entity.pdbx_description
1 polymer ?
#
loop_
_entity_poly.entity_id
_entity_poly.type
_entity_poly.pdbx_seq_one_letter_code
_entity_poly.pdbx_strand_id
1 'polypeptide(L)'
;MKKLKKSLFLDRDGVVNIDTGYVSKTEDFKFTEGIFDLLHLFTKHNYQIFIVTNQSGIGRGYYTQDDFDLLTHWMLGEFQKQNINISSVHYCPHAPEDKCLCRKPQTGMIDEILTLHSIDLEHSWLIGDKQSDINLAINSHIGSSIAIGKRIIKNSTYCFDSILECKEYLEENQGKII
;
A
#
# COMPACT_ATOMS: atom_id res chain seq x y z
N MET A 1 2.86 -3.51 -28.40
CA MET A 1 2.54 -4.00 -27.03
C MET A 1 2.90 -2.89 -26.05
N LYS A 2 2.06 -2.60 -25.03
CA LYS A 2 2.41 -1.61 -24.00
C LYS A 2 3.60 -2.14 -23.19
N LYS A 3 4.60 -1.29 -22.92
CA LYS A 3 5.74 -1.64 -22.05
C LYS A 3 5.22 -1.82 -20.63
N LEU A 4 5.53 -2.97 -20.00
CA LEU A 4 5.20 -3.21 -18.59
C LEU A 4 6.00 -2.28 -17.68
N LYS A 5 5.38 -1.85 -16.58
CA LYS A 5 5.99 -0.96 -15.58
C LYS A 5 6.05 -1.65 -14.22
N LYS A 6 7.18 -1.52 -13.54
CA LYS A 6 7.32 -1.95 -12.15
C LYS A 6 6.44 -1.07 -11.26
N SER A 7 5.85 -1.67 -10.23
CA SER A 7 4.89 -0.99 -9.36
C SER A 7 5.15 -1.29 -7.89
N LEU A 8 4.83 -0.31 -7.05
CA LEU A 8 4.86 -0.42 -5.59
C LEU A 8 3.42 -0.32 -5.10
N PHE A 9 2.95 -1.36 -4.44
CA PHE A 9 1.65 -1.43 -3.80
C PHE A 9 1.83 -1.24 -2.29
N LEU A 10 1.05 -0.33 -1.71
CA LEU A 10 1.14 0.02 -0.29
C LEU A 10 -0.18 -0.28 0.40
N ASP A 11 -0.15 -0.89 1.58
CA ASP A 11 -1.25 -0.67 2.52
C ASP A 11 -1.25 0.78 3.01
N ARG A 12 -2.38 1.22 3.58
CA ARG A 12 -2.53 2.57 4.11
C ARG A 12 -2.22 2.59 5.61
N ASP A 13 -3.11 2.01 6.41
CA ASP A 13 -3.00 2.00 7.88
C ASP A 13 -1.94 1.00 8.35
N GLY A 14 -0.92 1.48 9.04
CA GLY A 14 0.25 0.72 9.49
C GLY A 14 1.47 0.86 8.56
N VAL A 15 1.29 1.43 7.37
CA VAL A 15 2.33 1.59 6.34
C VAL A 15 2.47 3.04 5.91
N VAL A 16 1.46 3.64 5.27
CA VAL A 16 1.46 5.07 4.92
C VAL A 16 1.23 5.93 6.15
N ASN A 17 0.26 5.57 6.98
CA ASN A 17 -0.03 6.23 8.25
C ASN A 17 0.09 5.27 9.43
N ILE A 18 0.22 5.83 10.62
CA ILE A 18 0.11 5.08 11.87
C ILE A 18 -1.32 4.53 11.99
N ASP A 19 -1.45 3.23 12.23
CA ASP A 19 -2.74 2.58 12.50
C ASP A 19 -3.16 2.83 13.95
N THR A 20 -4.07 3.78 14.16
CA THR A 20 -4.73 4.03 15.46
C THR A 20 -6.14 3.43 15.52
N GLY A 21 -6.55 2.66 14.50
CA GLY A 21 -7.88 2.10 14.35
C GLY A 21 -8.88 3.07 13.71
N TYR A 22 -9.38 2.71 12.52
CA TYR A 22 -10.44 3.43 11.80
C TYR A 22 -10.15 4.92 11.53
N VAL A 23 -8.91 5.23 11.12
CA VAL A 23 -8.49 6.59 10.73
C VAL A 23 -9.34 7.07 9.56
N SER A 24 -10.13 8.11 9.81
CA SER A 24 -11.11 8.69 8.87
C SER A 24 -11.10 10.22 8.83
N LYS A 25 -10.25 10.87 9.65
CA LYS A 25 -10.11 12.33 9.73
C LYS A 25 -8.67 12.75 9.52
N THR A 26 -8.49 13.94 8.96
CA THR A 26 -7.15 14.47 8.64
C THR A 26 -6.34 14.75 9.91
N GLU A 27 -7.00 15.18 10.99
CA GLU A 27 -6.36 15.49 12.27
C GLU A 27 -5.75 14.25 12.95
N ASP A 28 -6.31 13.07 12.68
CA ASP A 28 -5.86 11.80 13.24
C ASP A 28 -4.82 11.10 12.32
N PHE A 29 -4.66 11.58 11.08
CA PHE A 29 -3.78 10.99 10.10
C PHE A 29 -2.34 11.44 10.33
N LYS A 30 -1.51 10.50 10.79
CA LYS A 30 -0.08 10.72 11.00
C LYS A 30 0.71 9.83 10.05
N PHE A 31 1.43 10.45 9.11
CA PHE A 31 2.35 9.73 8.23
C PHE A 31 3.39 8.96 9.06
N THR A 32 3.73 7.77 8.60
CA THR A 32 4.85 7.01 9.19
C THR A 32 6.17 7.71 8.87
N GLU A 33 7.11 7.62 9.80
CA GLU A 33 8.43 8.21 9.61
C GLU A 33 9.17 7.53 8.44
N GLY A 34 9.71 8.34 7.53
CA GLY A 34 10.44 7.88 6.35
C GLY A 34 9.59 7.52 5.12
N ILE A 35 8.25 7.61 5.18
CA ILE A 35 7.40 7.21 4.03
C ILE A 35 7.68 8.02 2.78
N PHE A 36 7.81 9.35 2.89
CA PHE A 36 8.06 10.20 1.71
C PHE A 36 9.41 9.88 1.05
N ASP A 37 10.45 9.71 1.86
CA ASP A 37 11.79 9.35 1.37
C ASP A 37 11.80 7.96 0.70
N LEU A 38 11.09 6.99 1.28
CA LEU A 38 10.91 5.68 0.69
C LEU A 38 10.24 5.79 -0.68
N LEU A 39 9.16 6.57 -0.81
CA LEU A 39 8.47 6.73 -2.08
C LEU A 39 9.30 7.51 -3.12
N HIS A 40 10.14 8.44 -2.68
CA HIS A 40 11.13 9.08 -3.56
C HIS A 40 12.14 8.08 -4.12
N LEU A 41 12.62 7.15 -3.30
CA LEU A 41 13.51 6.07 -3.75
C LEU A 41 12.86 5.24 -4.86
N PHE A 42 11.62 4.77 -4.66
CA PHE A 42 10.90 4.02 -5.70
C PHE A 42 10.60 4.87 -6.95
N THR A 43 10.25 6.14 -6.78
CA THR A 43 10.01 7.07 -7.90
C THR A 43 11.26 7.26 -8.75
N LYS A 44 12.44 7.41 -8.13
CA LYS A 44 13.74 7.51 -8.82
C LYS A 44 14.04 6.27 -9.67
N HIS A 45 13.55 5.10 -9.25
CA HIS A 45 13.66 3.84 -9.99
C HIS A 45 12.47 3.56 -10.94
N ASN A 46 11.68 4.60 -11.26
CA ASN A 46 10.57 4.57 -12.22
C ASN A 46 9.41 3.63 -11.84
N TYR A 47 9.17 3.41 -10.54
CA TYR A 47 8.01 2.66 -10.09
C TYR A 47 6.72 3.48 -10.18
N GLN A 48 5.62 2.82 -10.53
CA GLN A 48 4.29 3.37 -10.30
C GLN A 48 3.82 3.03 -8.90
N ILE A 49 3.34 4.02 -8.15
CA ILE A 49 2.91 3.82 -6.77
C ILE A 49 1.39 3.71 -6.71
N PHE A 50 0.90 2.71 -5.99
CA PHE A 50 -0.52 2.44 -5.77
C PHE A 50 -0.78 2.21 -4.28
N ILE A 51 -1.94 2.62 -3.79
CA ILE A 51 -2.41 2.29 -2.44
C ILE A 51 -3.55 1.28 -2.56
N VAL A 52 -3.45 0.17 -1.83
CA VAL A 52 -4.43 -0.94 -1.80
C VAL A 52 -4.81 -1.27 -0.36
N THR A 53 -5.98 -0.84 0.09
CA THR A 53 -6.31 -0.83 1.53
C THR A 53 -7.67 -1.45 1.88
N ASN A 54 -7.73 -2.18 3.00
CA ASN A 54 -9.00 -2.67 3.54
C ASN A 54 -9.60 -1.60 4.46
N GLN A 55 -10.78 -1.07 4.12
CA GLN A 55 -11.47 0.01 4.83
C GLN A 55 -12.82 -0.47 5.37
N SER A 56 -12.80 -1.56 6.14
CA SER A 56 -14.02 -2.16 6.71
C SER A 56 -14.77 -1.27 7.69
N GLY A 57 -14.20 -0.14 8.11
CA GLY A 57 -14.94 0.84 8.90
C GLY A 57 -16.14 1.41 8.16
N ILE A 58 -16.11 1.43 6.83
CA ILE A 58 -17.24 1.84 5.97
C ILE A 58 -18.38 0.82 6.09
N GLY A 59 -18.13 -0.45 5.78
CA GLY A 59 -19.14 -1.51 5.89
C GLY A 59 -19.65 -1.74 7.32
N ARG A 60 -18.86 -1.36 8.33
CA ARG A 60 -19.26 -1.40 9.75
C ARG A 60 -19.99 -0.14 10.22
N GLY A 61 -20.06 0.91 9.41
CA GLY A 61 -20.72 2.18 9.74
C GLY A 61 -19.97 3.06 10.74
N TYR A 62 -18.65 2.90 10.88
CA TYR A 62 -17.82 3.75 11.75
C TYR A 62 -17.50 5.11 11.12
N TYR A 63 -17.42 5.16 9.80
CA TYR A 63 -17.31 6.37 8.99
C TYR A 63 -17.92 6.11 7.62
N THR A 64 -18.24 7.18 6.88
CA THR A 64 -18.89 7.11 5.58
C THR A 64 -17.88 6.97 4.44
N GLN A 65 -18.38 6.66 3.24
CA GLN A 65 -17.57 6.73 2.02
C GLN A 65 -17.04 8.15 1.79
N ASP A 66 -17.87 9.17 2.03
CA ASP A 66 -17.50 10.57 1.85
C ASP A 66 -16.35 10.97 2.80
N ASP A 67 -16.36 10.48 4.04
CA ASP A 67 -15.24 10.70 4.99
C ASP A 67 -13.94 10.08 4.46
N PHE A 68 -14.01 8.87 3.93
CA PHE A 68 -12.86 8.21 3.31
C PHE A 68 -12.36 8.98 2.08
N ASP A 69 -13.26 9.45 1.21
CA ASP A 69 -12.91 10.18 -0.01
C ASP A 69 -12.27 11.53 0.31
N LEU A 70 -12.81 12.26 1.30
CA LEU A 70 -12.24 13.51 1.79
C LEU A 70 -10.82 13.31 2.34
N LEU A 71 -10.65 12.32 3.21
CA LEU A 71 -9.33 11.97 3.77
C LEU A 71 -8.36 11.55 2.66
N THR A 72 -8.82 10.77 1.70
CA THR A 72 -8.01 10.29 0.57
C THR A 72 -7.56 11.44 -0.32
N HIS A 73 -8.46 12.38 -0.63
CA HIS A 73 -8.13 13.57 -1.40
C HIS A 73 -7.09 14.44 -0.71
N TRP A 74 -7.26 14.67 0.59
CA TRP A 74 -6.27 15.38 1.39
C TRP A 74 -4.91 14.66 1.42
N MET A 75 -4.89 13.35 1.66
CA MET A 75 -3.66 12.52 1.68
C MET A 75 -2.92 12.60 0.34
N LEU A 76 -3.64 12.51 -0.78
CA LEU A 76 -3.05 12.67 -2.12
C LEU A 76 -2.46 14.07 -2.32
N GLY A 77 -3.12 15.11 -1.79
CA GLY A 77 -2.60 16.48 -1.77
C GLY A 77 -1.28 16.60 -1.00
N GLU A 78 -1.13 15.93 0.14
CA GLU A 78 0.13 15.91 0.90
C GLU A 78 1.26 15.21 0.13
N PHE A 79 0.99 14.10 -0.55
CA PHE A 79 1.97 13.46 -1.44
C PHE A 79 2.36 14.38 -2.60
N GLN A 80 1.40 15.10 -3.21
CA GLN A 80 1.68 16.02 -4.30
C GLN A 80 2.58 17.19 -3.86
N LYS A 81 2.41 17.73 -2.65
CA LYS A 81 3.33 18.76 -2.10
C LYS A 81 4.77 18.27 -2.00
N GLN A 82 4.95 16.96 -1.84
CA GLN A 82 6.26 16.30 -1.83
C GLN A 82 6.70 15.86 -3.25
N ASN A 83 5.99 16.22 -4.33
CA ASN A 83 6.26 15.75 -5.69
C ASN A 83 6.20 14.22 -5.85
N ILE A 84 5.38 13.53 -5.05
CA ILE A 84 5.13 12.10 -5.15
C ILE A 84 3.78 11.89 -5.83
N ASN A 85 3.78 11.12 -6.92
CA ASN A 85 2.56 10.79 -7.65
C ASN A 85 2.05 9.39 -7.29
N ILE A 86 0.97 9.33 -6.52
CA ILE A 86 0.19 8.11 -6.33
C ILE A 86 -0.71 7.92 -7.55
N SER A 87 -0.56 6.79 -8.24
CA SER A 87 -1.25 6.51 -9.52
C SER A 87 -2.75 6.29 -9.32
N SER A 88 -3.13 5.52 -8.30
CA SER A 88 -4.51 5.36 -7.84
C SER A 88 -4.54 4.80 -6.42
N VAL A 89 -5.69 4.99 -5.76
CA VAL A 89 -6.03 4.37 -4.48
C VAL A 89 -7.19 3.42 -4.72
N HIS A 90 -7.01 2.15 -4.38
CA HIS A 90 -8.06 1.13 -4.39
C HIS A 90 -8.32 0.70 -2.95
N TYR A 91 -9.59 0.53 -2.60
CA TYR A 91 -9.99 0.15 -1.26
C TYR A 91 -11.13 -0.85 -1.27
N CYS A 92 -11.20 -1.67 -0.23
CA CYS A 92 -12.33 -2.54 0.03
C CYS A 92 -13.15 -2.01 1.22
N PRO A 93 -14.40 -1.53 1.03
CA PRO A 93 -15.23 -1.02 2.11
C PRO A 93 -15.87 -2.14 2.96
N HIS A 94 -15.84 -3.37 2.47
CA HIS A 94 -16.60 -4.48 3.01
C HIS A 94 -16.06 -4.98 4.36
N ALA A 95 -16.99 -5.41 5.21
CA ALA A 95 -16.70 -6.11 6.44
C ALA A 95 -16.15 -7.54 6.15
N PRO A 96 -15.43 -8.17 7.10
CA PRO A 96 -14.92 -9.52 6.93
C PRO A 96 -15.96 -10.58 6.50
N GLU A 97 -17.21 -10.41 6.91
CA GLU A 97 -18.34 -11.30 6.68
C GLU A 97 -18.95 -11.22 5.27
N ASP A 98 -18.70 -10.15 4.52
CA ASP A 98 -19.38 -9.84 3.25
C ASP A 98 -18.91 -10.68 2.04
N LYS A 99 -17.94 -11.59 2.24
CA LYS A 99 -17.41 -12.52 1.21
C LYS A 99 -17.12 -11.88 -0.16
N CYS A 100 -16.63 -10.65 -0.18
CA CYS A 100 -16.28 -9.95 -1.42
C CYS A 100 -14.94 -10.45 -2.00
N LEU A 101 -14.68 -10.10 -3.26
CA LEU A 101 -13.45 -10.45 -3.99
C LEU A 101 -12.34 -9.40 -3.88
N CYS A 102 -12.62 -8.22 -3.32
CA CYS A 102 -11.65 -7.13 -3.21
C CYS A 102 -10.94 -7.08 -1.85
N ARG A 103 -11.50 -7.68 -0.78
CA ARG A 103 -10.90 -7.64 0.55
C ARG A 103 -9.63 -8.49 0.59
N LYS A 104 -8.49 -7.88 0.93
CA LYS A 104 -7.22 -8.62 1.14
C LYS A 104 -7.45 -9.75 2.14
N PRO A 105 -7.04 -10.99 1.84
CA PRO A 105 -6.03 -11.38 0.84
C PRO A 105 -6.54 -11.70 -0.58
N GLN A 106 -7.80 -11.39 -0.90
CA GLN A 106 -8.32 -11.54 -2.27
C GLN A 106 -7.71 -10.51 -3.21
N THR A 107 -7.57 -10.86 -4.49
CA THR A 107 -6.79 -10.10 -5.49
C THR A 107 -7.56 -8.99 -6.17
N GLY A 108 -8.86 -8.82 -5.93
CA GLY A 108 -9.73 -7.97 -6.75
C GLY A 108 -9.25 -6.53 -6.92
N MET A 109 -8.67 -5.91 -5.88
CA MET A 109 -8.09 -4.56 -6.01
C MET A 109 -6.87 -4.52 -6.95
N ILE A 110 -6.03 -5.56 -6.93
CA ILE A 110 -4.90 -5.67 -7.87
C ILE A 110 -5.41 -5.96 -9.27
N ASP A 111 -6.40 -6.86 -9.41
CA ASP A 111 -6.99 -7.20 -10.70
C ASP A 111 -7.58 -5.96 -11.40
N GLU A 112 -8.29 -5.10 -10.65
CA GLU A 112 -8.78 -3.81 -11.14
C GLU A 112 -7.65 -2.92 -11.67
N ILE A 113 -6.56 -2.79 -10.92
CA ILE A 113 -5.39 -2.01 -11.34
C ILE A 113 -4.81 -2.57 -12.65
N LEU A 114 -4.72 -3.90 -12.79
CA LEU A 114 -4.19 -4.55 -13.99
C LEU A 114 -5.08 -4.34 -15.23
N THR A 115 -6.38 -4.07 -15.06
CA THR A 115 -7.25 -3.71 -16.19
C THR A 115 -6.92 -2.33 -16.78
N LEU A 116 -6.41 -1.42 -15.95
CA LEU A 116 -6.13 -0.02 -16.31
C LEU A 116 -4.64 0.21 -16.62
N HIS A 117 -3.76 -0.58 -16.03
CA HIS A 117 -2.30 -0.40 -16.05
C HIS A 117 -1.56 -1.64 -16.55
N SER A 118 -0.53 -1.42 -17.37
CA SER A 118 0.37 -2.49 -17.80
C SER A 118 1.52 -2.64 -16.81
N ILE A 119 1.37 -3.57 -15.87
CA ILE A 119 2.29 -3.75 -14.72
C ILE A 119 3.11 -5.03 -14.87
N ASP A 120 4.38 -4.94 -14.47
CA ASP A 120 5.28 -6.07 -14.29
C ASP A 120 5.22 -6.53 -12.83
N LEU A 121 4.33 -7.47 -12.52
CA LEU A 121 4.12 -7.94 -11.15
C LEU A 121 5.34 -8.67 -10.56
N GLU A 122 6.08 -9.41 -11.39
CA GLU A 122 7.28 -10.16 -10.99
C GLU A 122 8.38 -9.22 -10.46
N HIS A 123 8.48 -8.01 -10.99
CA HIS A 123 9.44 -6.99 -10.54
C HIS A 123 8.80 -5.89 -9.68
N SER A 124 7.57 -6.13 -9.20
CA SER A 124 6.82 -5.22 -8.32
C SER A 124 6.94 -5.60 -6.85
N TRP A 125 6.58 -4.65 -6.01
CA TRP A 125 6.70 -4.75 -4.56
C TRP A 125 5.35 -4.50 -3.89
N LEU A 126 5.09 -5.20 -2.79
CA LEU A 126 3.99 -4.87 -1.88
C LEU A 126 4.53 -4.61 -0.46
N ILE A 127 4.11 -3.52 0.18
CA ILE A 127 4.44 -3.22 1.59
C ILE A 127 3.15 -3.22 2.41
N GLY A 128 3.12 -4.03 3.47
CA GLY A 128 1.95 -4.22 4.34
C GLY A 128 2.34 -4.46 5.80
N ASP A 129 1.38 -4.33 6.71
CA ASP A 129 1.56 -4.55 8.16
C ASP A 129 0.79 -5.78 8.67
N LYS A 130 0.04 -6.47 7.80
CA LYS A 130 -0.80 -7.61 8.16
C LYS A 130 -0.51 -8.82 7.26
N GLN A 131 -0.80 -10.01 7.79
CA GLN A 131 -0.68 -11.26 7.02
C GLN A 131 -1.55 -11.26 5.75
N SER A 132 -2.67 -10.53 5.76
CA SER A 132 -3.53 -10.38 4.58
C SER A 132 -2.82 -9.69 3.42
N ASP A 133 -1.86 -8.80 3.68
CA ASP A 133 -1.13 -8.06 2.67
C ASP A 133 -0.10 -8.95 1.99
N ILE A 134 0.65 -9.71 2.79
CA ILE A 134 1.61 -10.69 2.26
C ILE A 134 0.91 -11.78 1.48
N ASN A 135 -0.23 -12.26 1.98
CA ASN A 135 -1.05 -13.21 1.24
C ASN A 135 -1.62 -12.61 -0.05
N LEU A 136 -2.00 -11.32 -0.06
CA LEU A 136 -2.39 -10.62 -1.29
C LEU A 136 -1.23 -10.63 -2.30
N ALA A 137 -0.02 -10.30 -1.86
CA ALA A 137 1.17 -10.28 -2.71
C ALA A 137 1.41 -11.65 -3.37
N ILE A 138 1.34 -12.72 -2.57
CA ILE A 138 1.50 -14.10 -3.05
C ILE A 138 0.38 -14.47 -4.04
N ASN A 139 -0.88 -14.22 -3.68
CA ASN A 139 -2.04 -14.56 -4.50
C ASN A 139 -2.05 -13.80 -5.84
N SER A 140 -1.49 -12.59 -5.86
CA SER A 140 -1.39 -11.74 -7.05
C SER A 140 -0.08 -11.92 -7.81
N HIS A 141 0.79 -12.85 -7.39
CA HIS A 141 2.11 -13.08 -7.98
C HIS A 141 3.02 -11.83 -8.02
N ILE A 142 2.94 -10.98 -7.00
CA ILE A 142 3.88 -9.86 -6.80
C ILE A 142 5.22 -10.43 -6.34
N GLY A 143 6.30 -10.11 -7.04
CA GLY A 143 7.58 -10.79 -6.83
C GLY A 143 8.28 -10.50 -5.51
N SER A 144 8.01 -9.36 -4.88
CA SER A 144 8.58 -9.04 -3.56
C SER A 144 7.55 -8.45 -2.61
N SER A 145 7.64 -8.82 -1.33
CA SER A 145 6.78 -8.27 -0.28
C SER A 145 7.57 -7.91 0.98
N ILE A 146 7.18 -6.81 1.62
CA ILE A 146 7.77 -6.32 2.86
C ILE A 146 6.69 -6.28 3.93
N ALA A 147 6.96 -6.95 5.05
CA ALA A 147 6.18 -6.84 6.27
C ALA A 147 6.76 -5.71 7.16
N ILE A 148 5.89 -4.84 7.68
CA ILE A 148 6.25 -3.78 8.61
C ILE A 148 5.68 -4.06 10.00
N GLY A 149 6.50 -3.85 11.02
CA GLY A 149 6.14 -3.95 12.43
C GLY A 149 6.62 -5.24 13.11
N LYS A 150 6.44 -5.28 14.43
CA LYS A 150 7.03 -6.31 15.32
C LYS A 150 6.28 -7.65 15.34
N ARG A 151 5.20 -7.77 14.57
CA ARG A 151 4.38 -8.99 14.55
C ARG A 151 5.03 -10.01 13.64
N ILE A 152 4.97 -11.28 14.02
CA ILE A 152 5.42 -12.37 13.15
C ILE A 152 4.44 -12.47 11.97
N ILE A 153 4.91 -12.04 10.80
CA ILE A 153 4.21 -12.18 9.52
C ILE A 153 4.99 -13.17 8.68
N LYS A 154 4.33 -14.24 8.24
CA LYS A 154 4.97 -15.34 7.53
C LYS A 154 5.03 -15.04 6.04
N ASN A 155 6.06 -15.59 5.39
CA ASN A 155 6.24 -15.61 3.93
C ASN A 155 6.47 -14.24 3.27
N SER A 156 6.76 -13.20 4.03
CA SER A 156 7.25 -11.95 3.43
C SER A 156 8.68 -12.13 2.93
N THR A 157 9.05 -11.41 1.87
CA THR A 157 10.43 -11.41 1.35
C THR A 157 11.37 -10.73 2.35
N TYR A 158 10.90 -9.63 2.94
CA TYR A 158 11.61 -8.86 3.96
C TYR A 158 10.68 -8.53 5.14
N CYS A 159 11.26 -8.21 6.28
CA CYS A 159 10.55 -7.75 7.46
C CYS A 159 11.38 -6.68 8.16
N PHE A 160 10.75 -5.58 8.56
CA PHE A 160 11.38 -4.47 9.28
C PHE A 160 10.45 -4.00 10.40
N ASP A 161 10.99 -3.42 11.47
CA ASP A 161 10.19 -2.90 12.57
C ASP A 161 9.45 -1.61 12.17
N SER A 162 9.95 -0.89 11.16
CA SER A 162 9.39 0.40 10.73
C SER A 162 9.65 0.70 9.25
N ILE A 163 8.92 1.69 8.72
CA ILE A 163 9.14 2.25 7.38
C ILE A 163 10.51 2.91 7.27
N LEU A 164 10.97 3.59 8.32
CA LEU A 164 12.30 4.21 8.35
C LEU A 164 13.41 3.17 8.17
N GLU A 165 13.36 2.08 8.93
CA GLU A 165 14.34 0.98 8.82
C GLU A 165 14.29 0.32 7.44
N CYS A 166 13.09 0.08 6.91
CA CYS A 166 12.90 -0.40 5.54
C CYS A 166 13.55 0.54 4.51
N LYS A 167 13.34 1.85 4.66
CA LYS A 167 13.92 2.89 3.79
C LYS A 167 15.44 2.83 3.85
N GLU A 168 16.03 2.85 5.04
CA GLU A 168 17.48 2.84 5.23
C GLU A 168 18.11 1.59 4.60
N TYR A 169 17.52 0.41 4.83
CA TYR A 169 17.97 -0.82 4.21
C TYR A 169 17.94 -0.76 2.68
N LEU A 170 16.82 -0.29 2.09
CA LEU A 170 16.67 -0.21 0.64
C LEU A 170 17.57 0.86 0.01
N GLU A 171 17.86 1.95 0.73
CA GLU A 171 18.77 3.01 0.32
C GLU A 171 20.22 2.52 0.23
N GLU A 172 20.64 1.64 1.14
CA GLU A 172 21.94 0.96 1.10
C GLU A 172 21.99 -0.18 0.07
N ASN A 173 20.84 -0.77 -0.26
CA ASN A 173 20.71 -1.94 -1.12
C ASN A 173 19.95 -1.63 -2.43
N GLN A 174 20.21 -0.48 -3.07
CA GLN A 174 19.45 -0.03 -4.26
C GLN A 174 19.42 -1.05 -5.39
N GLY A 175 20.43 -1.93 -5.51
CA GLY A 175 20.44 -3.04 -6.47
C GLY A 175 19.27 -4.01 -6.34
N LYS A 176 18.51 -3.99 -5.23
CA LYS A 176 17.27 -4.76 -5.06
C LYS A 176 16.05 -4.10 -5.72
N ILE A 177 16.08 -2.77 -5.89
CA ILE A 177 14.97 -1.99 -6.46
C ILE A 177 15.13 -1.83 -7.98
N ILE A 178 16.32 -2.09 -8.53
CA ILE A 178 16.62 -1.95 -9.97
C ILE A 178 15.94 -3.03 -10.79
#